data_AF-A0A318GWL8-F1
#
_entry.id   AF-A0A318GWL8-F1
#
_cell.length_a   1.000
_cell.length_b   1.000
_cell.length_c   1.000
_cell.angle_alpha   90.00
_cell.angle_beta   90.00
_cell.angle_gamma   90.00
#
_symmetry.space_group_name_H-M   'P 1'
#
loop_
_entity.id
_entity.type
_entity.pdbx_description
1 polymer ?
#
loop_
_entity_poly.entity_id
_entity_poly.type
_entity_poly.pdbx_seq_one_letter_code
_entity_poly.pdbx_strand_id
1 'polypeptide(L)'
;MKTAHRPTIADLRALKGRRQLSMLRVEMGAGAGCDAQYLFASDVLGSNRGHVPRHAKVYRDFAAEHERLQAERVAAFREYQQDVAGGAYPQAGHMVGVSPEVLGEFRQFLDQAH
;
A
#
# COMPACT_ATOMS: atom_id res chain seq x y z
N MET A 1 48.79 -3.32 10.17
CA MET A 1 47.51 -4.01 10.50
C MET A 1 47.23 -5.04 9.41
N LYS A 2 47.10 -6.34 9.74
CA LYS A 2 46.70 -7.36 8.75
C LYS A 2 45.18 -7.31 8.60
N THR A 3 44.71 -7.00 7.39
CA THR A 3 43.28 -6.99 7.06
C THR A 3 42.71 -8.39 7.22
N ALA A 4 41.70 -8.56 8.07
CA ALA A 4 41.04 -9.85 8.24
C ALA A 4 40.46 -10.31 6.90
N HIS A 5 40.81 -11.54 6.47
CA HIS A 5 40.28 -12.11 5.25
C HIS A 5 38.78 -12.32 5.41
N ARG A 6 37.98 -11.56 4.65
CA ARG A 6 36.54 -11.73 4.59
C ARG A 6 36.23 -12.95 3.73
N PRO A 7 35.66 -14.03 4.30
CA PRO A 7 35.34 -15.23 3.53
C PRO A 7 34.33 -14.92 2.43
N THR A 8 34.49 -15.57 1.29
CA THR A 8 33.57 -15.52 0.17
C THR A 8 32.42 -16.53 0.34
N ILE A 9 31.40 -16.44 -0.51
CA ILE A 9 30.33 -17.45 -0.55
C ILE A 9 30.88 -18.85 -0.91
N ALA A 10 31.94 -18.94 -1.72
CA ALA A 10 32.58 -20.20 -2.05
C ALA A 10 33.22 -20.85 -0.80
N ASP A 11 33.88 -20.04 0.03
CA ASP A 11 34.47 -20.48 1.30
C ASP A 11 33.40 -20.98 2.28
N LEU A 12 32.28 -20.25 2.41
CA LEU A 12 31.16 -20.67 3.25
C LEU A 12 30.52 -21.99 2.79
N ARG A 13 30.35 -22.17 1.47
CA ARG A 13 29.83 -23.43 0.89
C ARG A 13 30.79 -24.60 1.12
N ALA A 14 32.10 -24.40 1.02
CA ALA A 14 33.12 -25.43 1.28
C ALA A 14 33.15 -25.90 2.74
N LEU A 15 32.63 -25.08 3.67
CA LEU A 15 32.48 -25.42 5.09
C LEU A 15 31.20 -26.21 5.39
N LYS A 16 30.20 -26.20 4.50
CA LYS A 16 28.94 -26.95 4.67
C LYS A 16 29.22 -28.45 4.84
N GLY A 17 28.73 -29.04 5.92
CA GLY A 17 28.93 -30.47 6.25
C GLY A 17 30.26 -30.79 6.95
N ARG A 18 31.19 -29.83 7.07
CA ARG A 18 32.42 -29.98 7.87
C ARG A 18 32.30 -29.36 9.24
N ARG A 19 31.49 -28.30 9.39
CA ARG A 19 31.23 -27.57 10.65
C ARG A 19 29.80 -27.03 10.63
N GLN A 20 29.19 -26.85 11.80
CA GLN A 20 27.91 -26.16 11.89
C GLN A 20 28.11 -24.67 11.65
N LEU A 21 27.45 -24.13 10.64
CA LEU A 21 27.44 -22.70 10.36
C LEU A 21 26.32 -22.05 11.18
N SER A 22 26.64 -21.02 11.97
CA SER A 22 25.66 -20.22 12.71
C SER A 22 24.97 -19.22 11.77
N MET A 23 24.15 -19.73 10.84
CA MET A 23 23.32 -18.90 9.97
C MET A 23 21.89 -18.87 10.51
N LEU A 24 21.27 -17.69 10.51
CA LEU A 24 19.85 -17.54 10.82
C LEU A 24 19.02 -18.22 9.73
N ARG A 25 18.19 -19.19 10.12
CA ARG A 25 17.26 -19.91 9.23
C ARG A 25 15.88 -19.29 9.32
N VAL A 26 15.51 -18.54 8.29
CA VAL A 26 14.17 -17.97 8.12
C VAL A 26 13.46 -18.76 7.03
N GLU A 27 12.47 -19.56 7.42
CA GLU A 27 11.83 -20.54 6.52
C GLU A 27 10.30 -20.44 6.64
N MET A 28 9.59 -21.05 5.68
CA MET A 28 8.13 -21.17 5.68
C MET A 28 7.75 -22.60 5.35
N GLY A 29 6.88 -23.21 6.16
CA GLY A 29 6.42 -24.59 5.91
C GLY A 29 7.48 -25.68 6.13
N ALA A 30 8.63 -25.36 6.73
CA ALA A 30 9.68 -26.32 7.09
C ALA A 30 9.52 -26.89 8.52
N GLY A 31 8.39 -26.61 9.18
CA GLY A 31 8.16 -26.94 10.59
C GLY A 31 8.88 -25.98 11.54
N ALA A 32 8.80 -26.26 12.85
CA ALA A 32 9.29 -25.36 13.91
C ALA A 32 10.82 -25.40 14.13
N GLY A 33 11.57 -26.14 13.32
CA GLY A 33 13.01 -26.36 13.48
C GLY A 33 13.91 -25.28 12.86
N CYS A 34 13.37 -24.09 12.60
CA CYS A 34 14.10 -22.93 12.08
C CYS A 34 14.06 -21.78 13.10
N ASP A 35 14.98 -20.82 12.95
CA ASP A 35 15.16 -19.74 13.93
C ASP A 35 14.06 -18.67 13.83
N ALA A 36 13.45 -18.50 12.65
CA ALA A 36 12.27 -17.66 12.46
C ALA A 36 11.34 -18.21 11.38
N GLN A 37 10.04 -17.93 11.52
CA GLN A 37 9.03 -18.21 10.52
C GLN A 37 8.71 -16.94 9.73
N TYR A 38 8.46 -17.10 8.44
CA TYR A 38 7.98 -16.02 7.57
C TYR A 38 6.68 -16.45 6.87
N LEU A 39 5.87 -15.48 6.48
CA LEU A 39 4.72 -15.62 5.58
C LEU A 39 4.52 -14.29 4.84
N PHE A 40 3.93 -14.32 3.65
CA PHE A 40 3.54 -13.08 2.97
C PHE A 40 2.35 -12.43 3.69
N ALA A 41 2.40 -11.11 3.84
CA ALA A 41 1.31 -10.36 4.47
C ALA A 41 -0.03 -10.56 3.74
N SER A 42 -0.01 -10.73 2.42
CA SER A 42 -1.22 -10.98 1.63
C SER A 42 -1.89 -12.32 1.97
N ASP A 43 -1.11 -13.35 2.31
CA ASP A 43 -1.65 -14.61 2.77
C ASP A 43 -2.17 -14.51 4.21
N VAL A 44 -1.39 -13.86 5.09
CA VAL A 44 -1.78 -13.66 6.50
C VAL A 44 -3.07 -12.85 6.62
N LEU A 45 -3.20 -11.79 5.82
CA LEU A 45 -4.35 -10.89 5.83
C LEU A 45 -5.49 -11.36 4.92
N GLY A 46 -5.29 -12.42 4.12
CA GLY A 46 -6.29 -12.92 3.19
C GLY A 46 -6.69 -11.91 2.12
N SER A 47 -5.72 -11.17 1.56
CA SER A 47 -5.98 -10.19 0.49
C SER A 47 -5.87 -10.77 -0.92
N ASN A 48 -5.30 -11.96 -1.06
CA ASN A 48 -5.18 -12.66 -2.35
C ASN A 48 -6.54 -13.16 -2.82
N ARG A 49 -6.84 -13.03 -4.13
CA ARG A 49 -8.02 -13.63 -4.76
C ARG A 49 -7.62 -14.94 -5.42
N GLY A 50 -8.02 -16.07 -4.83
CA GLY A 50 -7.76 -17.41 -5.41
C GLY A 50 -7.02 -18.36 -4.47
N HIS A 51 -6.06 -19.11 -5.00
CA HIS A 51 -5.40 -20.18 -4.27
C HIS A 51 -4.45 -19.65 -3.20
N VAL A 52 -4.67 -20.07 -1.94
CA VAL A 52 -3.76 -19.81 -0.82
C VAL A 52 -2.75 -20.97 -0.69
N PRO A 53 -1.44 -20.71 -0.61
CA PRO A 53 -0.43 -21.75 -0.45
C PRO A 53 -0.64 -22.59 0.82
N ARG A 54 -0.41 -23.91 0.74
CA ARG A 54 -0.63 -24.86 1.85
C ARG A 54 0.13 -24.55 3.14
N HIS A 55 1.26 -23.86 3.06
CA HIS A 55 2.08 -23.50 4.22
C HIS A 55 1.65 -22.18 4.88
N ALA A 56 0.73 -21.44 4.26
CA ALA A 56 0.22 -20.20 4.80
C ALA A 56 -0.96 -20.44 5.74
N LYS A 57 -1.19 -19.47 6.62
CA LYS A 57 -2.37 -19.40 7.47
C LYS A 57 -3.01 -18.03 7.29
N VAL A 58 -4.29 -18.03 6.92
CA VAL A 58 -5.11 -16.84 6.79
C VAL A 58 -5.69 -16.48 8.15
N TYR A 59 -5.53 -15.23 8.56
CA TYR A 59 -6.03 -14.72 9.84
C TYR A 59 -7.20 -13.76 9.68
N ARG A 60 -7.33 -13.10 8.52
CA ARG A 60 -8.39 -12.12 8.22
C ARG A 60 -8.83 -12.27 6.76
N ASP A 61 -9.94 -11.62 6.43
CA ASP A 61 -10.49 -11.58 5.08
C ASP A 61 -10.42 -10.15 4.54
N PHE A 62 -9.22 -9.72 4.15
CA PHE A 62 -9.05 -8.39 3.56
C PHE A 62 -9.60 -8.33 2.14
N ALA A 63 -9.77 -9.46 1.46
CA ALA A 63 -10.42 -9.49 0.16
C ALA A 63 -11.87 -8.97 0.27
N ALA A 64 -12.64 -9.46 1.23
CA ALA A 64 -14.00 -8.98 1.49
C ALA A 64 -14.03 -7.50 1.90
N GLU A 65 -13.10 -7.06 2.77
CA GLU A 65 -13.04 -5.65 3.16
C GLU A 65 -12.69 -4.72 2.01
N HIS A 66 -11.76 -5.11 1.13
CA HIS A 66 -11.45 -4.34 -0.07
C HIS A 66 -12.65 -4.28 -1.02
N GLU A 67 -13.41 -5.36 -1.16
CA GLU A 67 -14.64 -5.37 -1.96
C GLU A 67 -15.71 -4.44 -1.39
N ARG A 68 -15.94 -4.51 -0.08
CA ARG A 68 -16.86 -3.60 0.62
C ARG A 68 -16.45 -2.14 0.40
N LEU A 69 -15.19 -1.80 0.67
CA LEU A 69 -14.69 -0.44 0.48
C LEU A 69 -14.76 0.00 -0.98
N GLN A 70 -14.52 -0.90 -1.93
CA GLN A 70 -14.64 -0.57 -3.35
C GLN A 70 -16.10 -0.29 -3.75
N ALA A 71 -17.06 -1.04 -3.21
CA ALA A 71 -18.48 -0.79 -3.42
C ALA A 71 -18.89 0.59 -2.86
N GLU A 72 -18.48 0.91 -1.63
CA GLU A 72 -18.73 2.21 -0.99
C GLU A 72 -18.13 3.36 -1.80
N ARG A 73 -16.90 3.21 -2.31
CA ARG A 73 -16.27 4.22 -3.18
C ARG A 73 -17.11 4.48 -4.43
N VAL A 74 -17.55 3.41 -5.09
CA VAL A 74 -18.38 3.55 -6.30
C VAL A 74 -19.74 4.18 -5.98
N ALA A 75 -20.36 3.82 -4.86
CA ALA A 75 -21.62 4.40 -4.41
C ALA A 75 -21.47 5.92 -4.17
N ALA A 76 -20.48 6.33 -3.39
CA ALA A 76 -20.22 7.75 -3.10
C ALA A 76 -19.97 8.58 -4.36
N PHE A 77 -19.22 8.07 -5.34
CA PHE A 77 -19.02 8.79 -6.59
C PHE A 77 -20.29 8.88 -7.45
N ARG A 78 -21.18 7.88 -7.39
CA ARG A 78 -22.48 7.95 -8.06
C ARG A 78 -23.40 8.97 -7.40
N GLU A 79 -23.42 9.03 -6.07
CA GLU A 79 -24.17 10.05 -5.33
C GLU A 79 -23.66 11.45 -5.70
N TYR A 80 -22.35 11.67 -5.69
CA TYR A 80 -21.76 12.93 -6.11
C TYR A 80 -22.11 13.29 -7.57
N GLN A 81 -22.06 12.32 -8.48
CA GLN A 81 -22.48 12.53 -9.87
C GLN A 81 -23.95 12.99 -9.95
N GLN A 82 -24.84 12.38 -9.16
CA GLN A 82 -26.25 12.76 -9.11
C GLN A 82 -26.43 14.16 -8.54
N ASP A 83 -25.70 14.51 -7.48
CA ASP A 83 -25.73 15.84 -6.90
C ASP A 83 -25.30 16.91 -7.91
N VAL A 84 -24.24 16.66 -8.67
CA VAL A 84 -23.77 17.58 -9.72
C VAL A 84 -24.79 17.67 -10.86
N ALA A 85 -25.28 16.54 -11.35
CA ALA A 85 -26.25 16.51 -12.45
C ALA A 85 -27.59 17.16 -12.08
N GLY A 86 -28.01 17.02 -10.82
CA GLY A 86 -29.23 17.62 -10.27
C GLY A 86 -29.05 19.04 -9.73
N GLY A 87 -27.82 19.57 -9.69
CA GLY A 87 -27.51 20.88 -9.13
C GLY A 87 -27.61 20.97 -7.60
N ALA A 88 -27.71 19.84 -6.89
CA ALA A 88 -27.64 19.80 -5.43
C ALA A 88 -26.23 20.11 -4.91
N TYR A 89 -25.21 19.85 -5.73
CA TYR A 89 -23.83 20.29 -5.51
C TYR A 89 -23.34 21.18 -6.67
N PRO A 90 -22.59 22.26 -6.39
CA PRO A 90 -22.20 22.75 -5.08
C PRO A 90 -23.33 23.47 -4.34
N GLN A 91 -23.28 23.44 -3.00
CA GLN A 91 -24.13 24.24 -2.12
C GLN A 91 -23.42 25.55 -1.78
N ALA A 92 -24.15 26.52 -1.20
CA ALA A 92 -23.58 27.80 -0.81
C ALA A 92 -22.31 27.67 0.07
N GLY A 93 -22.25 26.68 0.97
CA GLY A 93 -21.08 26.44 1.81
C GLY A 93 -19.85 25.88 1.06
N HIS A 94 -20.03 25.38 -0.16
CA HIS A 94 -18.94 24.92 -1.03
C HIS A 94 -18.44 26.03 -1.96
N MET A 95 -19.16 27.15 -2.03
CA MET A 95 -18.81 28.29 -2.87
C MET A 95 -17.81 29.17 -2.12
N VAL A 96 -16.59 29.28 -2.64
CA VAL A 96 -15.59 30.20 -2.10
C VAL A 96 -15.78 31.56 -2.78
N GLY A 97 -16.17 32.57 -2.00
CA GLY A 97 -16.30 33.94 -2.47
C GLY A 97 -14.95 34.58 -2.76
N VAL A 98 -14.92 35.50 -3.73
CA VAL A 98 -13.77 36.38 -4.00
C VAL A 98 -13.93 37.69 -3.23
N SER A 99 -12.83 38.27 -2.74
CA SER A 99 -12.88 39.58 -2.10
C SER A 99 -13.13 40.69 -3.14
N PRO A 100 -13.80 41.79 -2.77
CA PRO A 100 -14.07 42.90 -3.69
C PRO A 100 -12.80 43.51 -4.30
N GLU A 101 -11.72 43.54 -3.53
CA GLU A 101 -10.43 44.11 -3.94
C GLU A 101 -9.82 43.30 -5.08
N VAL A 102 -9.72 41.98 -4.90
CA VAL A 102 -9.18 41.05 -5.92
C VAL A 102 -10.04 41.08 -7.18
N LEU A 103 -11.37 41.13 -7.02
CA LEU A 103 -12.29 41.25 -8.16
C LEU A 103 -12.06 42.56 -8.94
N GLY A 104 -11.81 43.66 -8.24
CA GLY A 104 -11.50 44.97 -8.83
C GLY A 104 -10.17 44.98 -9.61
N GLU A 105 -9.11 44.44 -9.01
CA GLU A 105 -7.79 44.30 -9.67
C GLU A 105 -7.89 43.44 -10.94
N PHE A 106 -8.59 42.31 -10.85
CA PHE A 106 -8.79 41.43 -12.01
C PHE A 106 -9.57 42.12 -13.13
N ARG A 107 -10.58 42.94 -12.79
CA ARG A 107 -11.34 43.69 -13.79
C ARG A 107 -10.47 44.73 -14.50
N GLN A 108 -9.66 45.49 -13.75
CA GLN A 108 -8.71 46.45 -14.31
C GLN A 108 -7.70 45.78 -15.24
N PHE A 109 -7.20 44.60 -14.86
CA PHE A 109 -6.29 43.81 -15.70
C PHE A 109 -6.93 43.43 -17.04
N LEU A 110 -8.17 42.95 -17.05
CA LEU A 110 -8.87 42.59 -18.29
C LEU A 110 -9.10 43.79 -19.21
N ASP A 111 -9.46 44.95 -18.64
CA ASP A 111 -9.73 46.16 -19.41
C ASP A 111 -8.43 46.78 -20.00
N GLN A 112 -7.24 46.47 -19.43
CA GLN A 112 -5.92 46.91 -19.92
C GLN A 112 -5.30 45.95 -20.95
N ALA A 113 -5.82 44.73 -21.08
CA ALA A 113 -5.31 43.71 -22.01
C ALA A 113 -5.92 43.79 -23.43
N HIS A 114 -6.76 44.81 -23.68
CA HIS A 114 -7.34 45.18 -24.96
C HIS A 114 -6.78 46.52 -25.45
#